data_AF-A0A0B4RYE6-F1
#
_entry.id   AF-A0A0B4RYE6-F1
#
_cell.length_a   1.000
_cell.length_b   1.000
_cell.length_c   1.000
_cell.angle_alpha   90.00
_cell.angle_beta   90.00
_cell.angle_gamma   90.00
#
_symmetry.space_group_name_H-M   'P 1'
#
loop_
_entity.id
_entity.type
_entity.pdbx_description
1 polymer ?
#
loop_
_entity_poly.entity_id
_entity_poly.type
_entity_poly.pdbx_seq_one_letter_code
_entity_poly.pdbx_strand_id
1 'polypeptide(L)'
;MVWIHGGAFETGCGNDWYYAPELLIRHGVIIVTLNYRLGLLGFLCLDTEDIPGNAGLKDQVLALKWVKKNIGSFGGDPENITIFGESAGGCSVAFHLISPMTKGLFKRAIAQSASCANYWSVALEPREKALKLARQLGCYSEDDKELYEFFKTLPVDKLVPVKLPIHLAKKGYELDIGAVSEKQ
;
A
#
# COMPACT_ATOMS: atom_id res chain seq x y z
N MET A 1 -16.21 6.50 8.18
CA MET A 1 -15.73 6.11 6.84
C MET A 1 -14.21 6.26 6.84
N VAL A 2 -13.49 5.25 6.37
CA VAL A 2 -12.02 5.22 6.37
C VAL A 2 -11.50 5.34 4.94
N TRP A 3 -10.82 6.43 4.65
CA TRP A 3 -10.26 6.74 3.33
C TRP A 3 -8.86 6.13 3.19
N ILE A 4 -8.66 5.38 2.11
CA ILE A 4 -7.36 4.86 1.69
C ILE A 4 -6.98 5.60 0.40
N HIS A 5 -5.96 6.45 0.47
CA HIS A 5 -5.56 7.27 -0.66
C HIS A 5 -4.95 6.45 -1.81
N GLY A 6 -5.12 6.94 -3.03
CA GLY A 6 -4.46 6.44 -4.24
C GLY A 6 -3.02 6.92 -4.38
N GLY A 7 -2.51 6.93 -5.62
CA GLY A 7 -1.14 7.35 -5.94
C GLY A 7 -0.19 6.22 -6.33
N ALA A 8 -0.73 5.17 -6.99
CA ALA A 8 0.04 4.06 -7.57
C ALA A 8 0.92 3.29 -6.56
N PHE A 9 0.60 3.35 -5.26
CA PHE A 9 1.44 2.85 -4.16
C PHE A 9 2.80 3.56 -4.01
N GLU A 10 3.06 4.62 -4.77
CA GLU A 10 4.33 5.35 -4.83
C GLU A 10 4.25 6.75 -4.20
N THR A 11 3.04 7.34 -4.22
CA THR A 11 2.78 8.70 -3.77
C THR A 11 1.43 8.78 -3.05
N GLY A 12 1.18 9.91 -2.39
CA GLY A 12 -0.10 10.19 -1.73
C GLY A 12 0.08 10.51 -0.25
N CYS A 13 -1.03 10.90 0.39
CA CYS A 13 -1.07 11.24 1.81
C CYS A 13 -2.52 11.23 2.33
N GLY A 14 -2.70 11.25 3.64
CA GLY A 14 -4.01 11.40 4.29
C GLY A 14 -4.40 12.85 4.61
N ASN A 15 -3.71 13.84 4.03
CA ASN A 15 -3.89 15.24 4.43
C ASN A 15 -5.18 15.85 3.86
N ASP A 16 -5.78 16.75 4.62
CA ASP A 16 -7.04 17.45 4.33
C ASP A 16 -6.95 18.43 3.15
N TRP A 17 -5.78 19.05 2.91
CA TRP A 17 -5.62 19.93 1.74
C TRP A 17 -5.87 19.21 0.40
N TYR A 18 -5.69 17.88 0.37
CA TYR A 18 -5.96 17.05 -0.81
C TYR A 18 -7.23 16.20 -0.66
N TYR A 19 -7.54 15.76 0.57
CA TYR A 19 -8.70 14.93 0.89
C TYR A 19 -9.63 15.62 1.90
N ALA A 20 -10.08 16.80 1.50
CA ALA A 20 -10.86 17.71 2.33
C ALA A 20 -12.20 17.07 2.75
N PRO A 21 -12.51 16.97 4.06
CA PRO A 21 -13.64 16.19 4.55
C PRO A 21 -14.98 16.97 4.55
N GLU A 22 -14.98 18.26 4.25
CA GLU A 22 -16.07 19.22 4.51
C GLU A 22 -17.38 18.85 3.86
N LEU A 23 -17.34 18.22 2.68
CA LEU A 23 -18.55 17.78 1.98
C LEU A 23 -19.14 16.54 2.64
N LEU A 24 -18.32 15.59 3.07
CA LEU A 24 -18.79 14.33 3.64
C LEU A 24 -19.29 14.51 5.08
N ILE A 25 -18.58 15.29 5.91
CA ILE A 25 -18.95 15.45 7.33
C ILE A 25 -20.33 16.10 7.52
N ARG A 26 -20.84 16.84 6.52
CA ARG A 26 -22.21 17.39 6.49
C ARG A 26 -23.29 16.32 6.55
N HIS A 27 -22.95 15.08 6.22
CA HIS A 27 -23.87 13.94 6.25
C HIS A 27 -23.82 13.16 7.58
N GLY A 28 -23.24 13.74 8.64
CA GLY A 28 -23.21 13.12 9.97
C GLY A 28 -22.32 11.89 10.05
N VAL A 29 -21.25 11.84 9.25
CA VAL A 29 -20.25 10.77 9.25
C VAL A 29 -18.94 11.24 9.88
N ILE A 30 -18.20 10.30 10.47
CA ILE A 30 -16.80 10.51 10.85
C ILE A 30 -15.92 10.10 9.69
N ILE A 31 -15.00 10.97 9.27
CA ILE A 31 -13.98 10.66 8.27
C ILE A 31 -12.65 10.37 8.97
N VAL A 32 -12.04 9.24 8.62
CA VAL A 32 -10.67 8.89 9.02
C VAL A 32 -9.84 8.79 7.75
N THR A 33 -8.80 9.61 7.63
CA THR A 33 -7.75 9.47 6.63
C THR A 33 -6.52 8.84 7.28
N LEU A 34 -5.67 8.18 6.50
CA LEU A 34 -4.47 7.52 6.99
C LEU A 34 -3.31 7.66 6.01
N ASN A 35 -2.10 7.57 6.55
CA ASN A 35 -0.90 7.34 5.76
C ASN A 35 -0.51 5.87 5.86
N TYR A 36 0.04 5.33 4.78
CA TYR A 36 0.69 4.02 4.74
C TYR A 36 2.03 4.16 4.01
N ARG A 37 2.98 3.23 4.25
CA ARG A 37 4.27 3.29 3.55
C ARG A 37 4.08 3.09 2.04
N LEU A 38 4.87 3.81 1.26
CA LEU A 38 4.81 3.87 -0.20
C LEU A 38 6.16 3.47 -0.81
N GLY A 39 6.14 3.16 -2.12
CA GLY A 39 7.30 2.78 -2.91
C GLY A 39 8.09 1.65 -2.26
N LEU A 40 9.42 1.70 -2.40
CA LEU A 40 10.31 0.69 -1.85
C LEU A 40 10.13 0.48 -0.34
N LEU A 41 9.86 1.56 0.41
CA LEU A 41 9.68 1.50 1.87
C LEU A 41 8.43 0.72 2.29
N GLY A 42 7.40 0.70 1.44
CA GLY A 42 6.15 -0.01 1.70
C GLY A 42 6.04 -1.37 1.02
N PHE A 43 6.79 -1.59 -0.06
CA PHE A 43 6.49 -2.68 -0.98
C PHE A 43 7.73 -3.43 -1.49
N LEU A 44 8.91 -3.22 -0.90
CA LEU A 44 10.05 -4.10 -1.12
C LEU A 44 9.67 -5.55 -0.80
N CYS A 45 10.03 -6.47 -1.69
CA CYS A 45 9.84 -7.90 -1.52
C CYS A 45 11.07 -8.64 -2.08
N LEU A 46 11.66 -9.50 -1.25
CA LEU A 46 12.76 -10.38 -1.63
C LEU A 46 12.34 -11.86 -1.70
N ASP A 47 11.03 -12.14 -1.63
CA ASP A 47 10.49 -13.51 -1.52
C ASP A 47 11.04 -14.30 -0.31
N THR A 48 11.40 -13.61 0.76
CA THR A 48 11.86 -14.20 2.03
C THR A 48 10.86 -13.98 3.15
N GLU A 49 10.97 -14.74 4.24
CA GLU A 49 10.12 -14.59 5.43
C GLU A 49 10.25 -13.20 6.07
N ASP A 50 11.46 -12.63 6.08
CA ASP A 50 11.74 -11.31 6.66
C ASP A 50 11.26 -10.15 5.77
N ILE A 51 11.28 -10.32 4.45
CA ILE A 51 10.83 -9.31 3.48
C ILE A 51 9.86 -9.92 2.45
N PRO A 52 8.67 -10.33 2.89
CA PRO A 52 7.69 -10.99 2.02
C PRO A 52 6.94 -9.99 1.12
N GLY A 53 7.01 -8.69 1.43
CA GLY A 53 6.29 -7.63 0.74
C GLY A 53 5.10 -7.06 1.51
N ASN A 54 4.37 -6.18 0.83
CA ASN A 54 3.11 -5.56 1.27
C ASN A 54 3.14 -4.89 2.64
N ALA A 55 4.28 -4.35 3.09
CA ALA A 55 4.37 -3.58 4.32
C ALA A 55 3.34 -2.44 4.35
N GLY A 56 3.11 -1.75 3.23
CA GLY A 56 2.10 -0.70 3.10
C GLY A 56 0.66 -1.21 3.27
N LEU A 57 0.31 -2.39 2.73
CA LEU A 57 -1.01 -2.99 2.99
C LEU A 57 -1.15 -3.46 4.45
N LYS A 58 -0.07 -3.95 5.05
CA LYS A 58 -0.03 -4.33 6.47
C LYS A 58 -0.18 -3.10 7.38
N ASP A 59 0.35 -1.95 6.99
CA ASP A 59 0.08 -0.67 7.67
C ASP A 59 -1.41 -0.31 7.62
N GLN A 60 -2.06 -0.49 6.47
CA GLN A 60 -3.50 -0.26 6.34
C GLN A 60 -4.31 -1.24 7.21
N VAL A 61 -3.93 -2.52 7.32
CA VAL A 61 -4.55 -3.47 8.26
C VAL A 61 -4.44 -2.97 9.70
N LEU A 62 -3.25 -2.49 10.09
CA LEU A 62 -3.03 -1.96 11.42
C LEU A 62 -3.88 -0.71 11.69
N ALA A 63 -3.98 0.20 10.71
CA ALA A 63 -4.85 1.36 10.79
C ALA A 63 -6.34 0.97 10.94
N LEU A 64 -6.82 -0.03 10.19
CA LEU A 64 -8.19 -0.53 10.32
C LEU A 64 -8.46 -1.16 11.70
N LYS A 65 -7.50 -1.93 12.24
CA LYS A 65 -7.58 -2.44 13.62
C LYS A 65 -7.62 -1.29 14.63
N TRP A 66 -6.81 -0.25 14.43
CA TRP A 66 -6.81 0.93 15.28
C TRP A 66 -8.16 1.64 15.23
N VAL A 67 -8.73 1.86 14.03
CA VAL A 67 -10.06 2.48 13.89
C VAL A 67 -11.11 1.63 14.61
N LYS A 68 -11.18 0.32 14.33
CA LYS A 68 -12.18 -0.55 14.99
C LYS A 68 -12.05 -0.56 16.52
N LYS A 69 -10.83 -0.50 17.05
CA LYS A 69 -10.60 -0.47 18.51
C LYS A 69 -10.94 0.89 19.14
N ASN A 70 -10.70 2.00 18.45
CA ASN A 70 -10.67 3.33 19.08
C ASN A 70 -11.79 4.27 18.63
N ILE A 71 -12.46 4.04 17.49
CA ILE A 71 -13.37 5.02 16.91
C ILE A 71 -14.59 5.34 17.80
N GLY A 72 -14.93 4.44 18.73
CA GLY A 72 -15.95 4.68 19.76
C GLY A 72 -15.66 5.91 20.62
N SER A 73 -14.40 6.15 20.95
CA SER A 73 -13.98 7.34 21.72
C SER A 73 -14.14 8.65 20.97
N PHE A 74 -14.32 8.60 19.65
CA PHE A 74 -14.56 9.75 18.78
C PHE A 74 -16.06 9.87 18.38
N GLY A 75 -16.93 9.07 18.99
CA GLY A 75 -18.37 9.05 18.69
C GLY A 75 -18.76 8.19 17.49
N GLY A 76 -17.84 7.35 16.99
CA GLY A 76 -18.12 6.44 15.88
C GLY A 76 -18.61 5.07 16.32
N ASP A 77 -19.28 4.36 15.42
CA ASP A 77 -19.70 2.98 15.64
C ASP A 77 -18.66 2.00 15.01
N PRO A 78 -17.93 1.21 15.83
CA PRO A 78 -16.92 0.26 15.33
C PRO A 78 -17.51 -0.91 14.53
N GLU A 79 -18.82 -1.15 14.60
CA GLU A 79 -19.52 -2.17 13.81
C GLU A 79 -20.10 -1.62 12.50
N ASN A 80 -20.01 -0.31 12.29
CA ASN A 80 -20.54 0.38 11.10
C ASN A 80 -19.45 1.09 10.28
N ILE A 81 -18.26 0.49 10.20
CA ILE A 81 -17.13 1.01 9.43
C ILE A 81 -17.35 0.76 7.93
N THR A 82 -17.15 1.80 7.12
CA THR A 82 -17.07 1.71 5.65
C THR A 82 -15.67 2.12 5.21
N ILE A 83 -14.96 1.24 4.49
CA ILE A 83 -13.69 1.59 3.84
C ILE A 83 -13.95 2.10 2.43
N PHE A 84 -13.17 3.06 1.96
CA PHE A 84 -13.27 3.57 0.61
C PHE A 84 -11.93 4.11 0.11
N GLY A 85 -11.72 4.06 -1.20
CA GLY A 85 -10.45 4.46 -1.80
C GLY A 85 -10.54 4.54 -3.33
N GLU A 86 -9.67 5.35 -3.92
CA GLU A 86 -9.59 5.60 -5.36
C GLU A 86 -8.24 5.15 -5.92
N SER A 87 -8.21 4.68 -7.18
CA SER A 87 -6.99 4.21 -7.85
C SER A 87 -6.28 3.11 -7.04
N ALA A 88 -5.01 3.27 -6.66
CA ALA A 88 -4.32 2.33 -5.77
C ALA A 88 -5.03 2.13 -4.42
N GLY A 89 -5.77 3.14 -3.94
CA GLY A 89 -6.66 3.02 -2.79
C GLY A 89 -7.89 2.14 -3.08
N GLY A 90 -8.42 2.19 -4.31
CA GLY A 90 -9.45 1.28 -4.80
C GLY A 90 -8.95 -0.18 -4.88
N CYS A 91 -7.73 -0.39 -5.37
CA CYS A 91 -7.06 -1.70 -5.29
C CYS A 91 -6.91 -2.16 -3.83
N SER A 92 -6.47 -1.27 -2.94
CA SER A 92 -6.34 -1.55 -1.50
C SER A 92 -7.67 -2.00 -0.89
N VAL A 93 -8.77 -1.31 -1.20
CA VAL A 93 -10.12 -1.73 -0.77
C VAL A 93 -10.45 -3.13 -1.28
N ALA A 94 -10.15 -3.44 -2.54
CA ALA A 94 -10.37 -4.77 -3.11
C ALA A 94 -9.51 -5.85 -2.43
N PHE A 95 -8.24 -5.57 -2.13
CA PHE A 95 -7.37 -6.48 -1.37
C PHE A 95 -7.90 -6.74 0.04
N HIS A 96 -8.39 -5.70 0.73
CA HIS A 96 -8.98 -5.85 2.07
C HIS A 96 -10.33 -6.58 2.07
N LEU A 97 -11.04 -6.61 0.95
CA LEU A 97 -12.26 -7.43 0.81
C LEU A 97 -11.96 -8.93 0.77
N ILE A 98 -10.82 -9.33 0.21
CA ILE A 98 -10.46 -10.74 0.00
C ILE A 98 -9.45 -11.27 1.03
N SER A 99 -8.70 -10.39 1.70
CA SER A 99 -7.69 -10.79 2.68
C SER A 99 -8.31 -11.28 3.98
N PRO A 100 -7.86 -12.42 4.54
CA PRO A 100 -8.31 -12.86 5.86
C PRO A 100 -7.84 -11.93 6.99
N MET A 101 -6.79 -11.12 6.78
CA MET A 101 -6.24 -10.22 7.79
C MET A 101 -7.19 -9.10 8.23
N THR A 102 -8.16 -8.77 7.37
CA THR A 102 -9.16 -7.71 7.57
C THR A 102 -10.55 -8.23 7.84
N LYS A 103 -10.72 -9.56 7.99
CA LYS A 103 -12.00 -10.18 8.27
C LYS A 103 -12.63 -9.58 9.54
N GLY A 104 -13.82 -9.02 9.40
CA GLY A 104 -14.58 -8.42 10.50
C GLY A 104 -14.13 -7.01 10.91
N LEU A 105 -13.17 -6.38 10.21
CA LEU A 105 -12.71 -5.02 10.54
C LEU A 105 -13.61 -3.91 9.98
N PHE A 106 -14.41 -4.20 8.96
CA PHE A 106 -15.34 -3.24 8.35
C PHE A 106 -16.60 -3.94 7.85
N LYS A 107 -17.65 -3.15 7.64
CA LYS A 107 -18.98 -3.61 7.23
C LYS A 107 -19.27 -3.40 5.76
N ARG A 108 -18.74 -2.32 5.16
CA ARG A 108 -18.98 -1.92 3.77
C ARG A 108 -17.70 -1.43 3.11
N ALA A 109 -17.69 -1.46 1.78
CA ALA A 109 -16.56 -1.06 0.96
C ALA A 109 -17.04 -0.27 -0.27
N ILE A 110 -16.27 0.74 -0.67
CA ILE A 110 -16.46 1.49 -1.93
C ILE A 110 -15.11 1.54 -2.64
N ALA A 111 -14.95 0.77 -3.72
CA ALA A 111 -13.75 0.79 -4.55
C ALA A 111 -13.99 1.71 -5.76
N GLN A 112 -13.19 2.76 -5.92
CA GLN A 112 -13.34 3.75 -6.98
C GLN A 112 -12.21 3.61 -8.01
N SER A 113 -12.58 3.47 -9.29
CA SER A 113 -11.67 3.47 -10.43
C SER A 113 -10.57 2.39 -10.45
N ALA A 114 -10.64 1.36 -9.60
CA ALA A 114 -9.72 0.22 -9.61
C ALA A 114 -10.28 -0.99 -8.83
N SER A 115 -9.67 -2.16 -9.08
CA SER A 115 -9.95 -3.45 -8.45
C SER A 115 -8.66 -4.25 -8.27
N CYS A 116 -8.72 -5.40 -7.58
CA CYS A 116 -7.60 -6.32 -7.49
C CYS A 116 -7.28 -7.03 -8.84
N ALA A 117 -8.17 -6.94 -9.83
CA ALA A 117 -8.00 -7.59 -11.14
C ALA A 117 -7.33 -6.70 -12.21
N ASN A 118 -7.01 -5.45 -11.89
CA ASN A 118 -6.29 -4.58 -12.80
C ASN A 118 -4.86 -5.12 -13.02
N TYR A 119 -4.36 -5.08 -14.26
CA TYR A 119 -3.04 -5.61 -14.61
C TYR A 119 -1.87 -4.93 -13.87
N TRP A 120 -2.08 -3.74 -13.33
CA TRP A 120 -1.12 -2.99 -12.53
C TRP A 120 -1.35 -3.13 -11.02
N SER A 121 -2.37 -3.85 -10.55
CA SER A 121 -2.70 -3.94 -9.12
C SER A 121 -1.68 -4.74 -8.32
N VAL A 122 -1.03 -5.72 -8.96
CA VAL A 122 -0.03 -6.62 -8.39
C VAL A 122 1.24 -6.55 -9.22
N ALA A 123 2.36 -6.22 -8.59
CA ALA A 123 3.68 -6.22 -9.20
C ALA A 123 4.15 -7.66 -9.44
N LEU A 124 4.60 -7.92 -10.66
CA LEU A 124 5.23 -9.19 -11.04
C LEU A 124 6.73 -9.14 -10.74
N GLU A 125 7.32 -10.32 -10.59
CA GLU A 125 8.78 -10.49 -10.46
C GLU A 125 9.41 -9.56 -9.38
N PRO A 126 8.81 -9.43 -8.18
CA PRO A 126 9.20 -8.37 -7.24
C PRO A 126 10.65 -8.47 -6.77
N ARG A 127 11.15 -9.70 -6.56
CA ARG A 127 12.55 -9.93 -6.19
C ARG A 127 13.52 -9.48 -7.28
N GLU A 128 13.20 -9.74 -8.54
CA GLU A 128 14.06 -9.34 -9.68
C GLU A 128 14.07 -7.83 -9.86
N LYS A 129 12.94 -7.16 -9.60
CA LYS A 129 12.86 -5.70 -9.55
C LYS A 129 13.68 -5.14 -8.40
N ALA A 130 13.63 -5.76 -7.21
CA ALA A 130 14.48 -5.39 -6.08
C ALA A 130 15.98 -5.52 -6.42
N LEU A 131 16.41 -6.61 -7.07
CA LEU A 131 17.79 -6.76 -7.55
C LEU A 131 18.21 -5.65 -8.51
N LYS A 132 17.34 -5.27 -9.47
CA LYS A 132 17.64 -4.19 -10.42
C LYS A 132 17.81 -2.85 -9.70
N LEU A 133 16.96 -2.56 -8.71
CA LEU A 133 17.07 -1.36 -7.88
C LEU A 133 18.35 -1.38 -7.03
N ALA A 134 18.69 -2.52 -6.43
CA ALA A 134 19.94 -2.68 -5.68
C ALA A 134 21.17 -2.38 -6.55
N ARG A 135 21.20 -2.89 -7.80
CA ARG A 135 22.29 -2.63 -8.75
C ARG A 135 22.38 -1.15 -9.14
N GLN A 136 21.26 -0.46 -9.32
CA GLN A 136 21.26 0.99 -9.56
C GLN A 136 21.83 1.79 -8.38
N LEU A 137 21.67 1.28 -7.16
CA LEU A 137 22.17 1.89 -5.94
C LEU A 137 23.59 1.45 -5.58
N GLY A 138 24.21 0.60 -6.40
CA GLY A 138 25.60 0.15 -6.24
C GLY A 138 25.80 -1.19 -5.52
N CYS A 139 24.74 -1.96 -5.27
CA CYS A 139 24.82 -3.32 -4.72
C CYS A 139 24.60 -4.38 -5.80
N TYR A 140 25.56 -5.28 -5.95
CA TYR A 140 25.53 -6.35 -6.96
C TYR A 140 25.34 -7.74 -6.36
N SER A 141 25.10 -7.82 -5.05
CA SER A 141 24.81 -9.09 -4.38
C SER A 141 23.49 -9.69 -4.87
N GLU A 142 23.43 -11.01 -4.87
CA GLU A 142 22.21 -11.77 -5.12
C GLU A 142 21.74 -12.53 -3.87
N ASP A 143 22.47 -12.41 -2.75
CA ASP A 143 22.10 -12.98 -1.47
C ASP A 143 21.04 -12.10 -0.78
N ASP A 144 19.94 -12.72 -0.35
CA ASP A 144 18.80 -11.98 0.19
C ASP A 144 19.12 -11.29 1.53
N LYS A 145 20.05 -11.82 2.33
CA LYS A 145 20.45 -11.20 3.60
C LYS A 145 21.34 -9.99 3.35
N GLU A 146 22.29 -10.10 2.41
CA GLU A 146 23.10 -8.96 2.00
C GLU A 146 22.26 -7.84 1.38
N LEU A 147 21.27 -8.20 0.55
CA LEU A 147 20.32 -7.24 -0.01
C LEU A 147 19.47 -6.57 1.08
N TYR A 148 18.97 -7.34 2.05
CA TYR A 148 18.21 -6.81 3.16
C TYR A 148 19.01 -5.76 3.95
N GLU A 149 20.22 -6.12 4.38
CA GLU A 149 21.09 -5.21 5.14
C GLU A 149 21.50 -4.00 4.29
N PHE A 150 21.74 -4.19 2.99
CA PHE A 150 22.00 -3.08 2.06
C PHE A 150 20.83 -2.09 2.01
N PHE A 151 19.60 -2.54 1.73
CA PHE A 151 18.43 -1.65 1.67
C PHE A 151 18.15 -0.97 3.01
N LYS A 152 18.39 -1.65 4.13
CA LYS A 152 18.14 -1.13 5.47
C LYS A 152 19.14 -0.07 5.90
N THR A 153 20.38 -0.13 5.41
CA THR A 153 21.45 0.83 5.76
C THR A 153 21.47 2.06 4.86
N LEU A 154 20.74 2.05 3.74
CA LEU A 154 20.70 3.17 2.82
C LEU A 154 19.91 4.37 3.41
N PRO A 155 20.42 5.60 3.21
CA PRO A 155 19.66 6.81 3.51
C PRO A 155 18.35 6.90 2.73
N VAL A 156 17.28 7.40 3.37
CA VAL A 156 15.94 7.51 2.78
C VAL A 156 15.93 8.38 1.52
N ASP A 157 16.76 9.42 1.47
CA ASP A 157 16.93 10.28 0.28
C ASP A 157 17.51 9.56 -0.93
N LYS A 158 18.12 8.38 -0.75
CA LYS A 158 18.49 7.47 -1.85
C LYS A 158 17.40 6.46 -2.20
N LEU A 159 16.64 5.99 -1.21
CA LEU A 159 15.60 4.97 -1.38
C LEU A 159 14.31 5.50 -2.00
N VAL A 160 13.94 6.74 -1.72
CA VAL A 160 12.68 7.33 -2.21
C VAL A 160 12.70 7.68 -3.70
N PRO A 161 13.77 8.31 -4.25
CA PRO A 161 13.77 8.70 -5.66
C PRO A 161 14.14 7.56 -6.62
N VAL A 162 14.67 6.44 -6.13
CA VAL A 162 15.08 5.33 -6.98
C VAL A 162 13.85 4.68 -7.60
N LYS A 163 13.85 4.58 -8.93
CA LYS A 163 12.77 3.97 -9.70
C LYS A 163 13.40 3.19 -10.84
N LEU A 164 12.77 2.08 -11.20
CA LEU A 164 13.14 1.42 -12.44
C LEU A 164 12.76 2.35 -13.60
N PRO A 165 13.56 2.40 -14.67
CA PRO A 165 13.18 3.14 -15.86
C PRO A 165 11.87 2.54 -16.36
N ILE A 166 10.92 3.39 -16.75
CA ILE A 166 9.70 2.96 -17.45
C ILE A 166 10.15 2.37 -18.79
N HIS A 167 10.42 1.07 -18.79
CA HIS A 167 10.48 0.32 -20.02
C HIS A 167 9.03 0.13 -20.43
N LEU A 168 8.69 0.47 -21.68
CA LEU A 168 7.51 -0.11 -22.31
C LEU A 168 7.67 -1.62 -22.19
N ALA A 169 7.10 -2.22 -21.16
CA ALA A 169 7.11 -3.66 -21.04
C ALA A 169 6.48 -4.15 -22.34
N LYS A 170 7.04 -5.21 -22.93
CA LYS A 170 6.44 -5.85 -24.11
C LYS A 170 4.96 -6.28 -23.87
N LYS A 171 4.46 -6.14 -22.62
CA LYS A 171 3.11 -6.48 -22.13
C LYS A 171 2.37 -5.35 -21.37
N GLY A 172 2.70 -4.06 -21.54
CA GLY A 172 1.88 -2.93 -21.04
C GLY A 172 2.39 -2.22 -19.77
N TYR A 173 1.62 -1.25 -19.25
CA TYR A 173 1.98 -0.37 -18.12
C TYR A 173 1.92 -1.08 -16.75
N GLU A 174 2.97 -1.79 -16.36
CA GLU A 174 3.02 -2.43 -15.04
C GLU A 174 3.54 -1.48 -13.94
N LEU A 175 3.16 -1.72 -12.67
CA LEU A 175 3.83 -1.09 -11.54
C LEU A 175 5.18 -1.77 -11.27
N ASP A 176 6.21 -0.95 -11.11
CA ASP A 176 7.54 -1.43 -10.71
C ASP A 176 7.53 -1.92 -9.26
N ILE A 177 7.01 -1.10 -8.35
CA ILE A 177 6.89 -1.43 -6.93
C ILE A 177 5.44 -1.23 -6.51
N GLY A 178 4.87 -2.20 -5.79
CA GLY A 178 3.46 -2.22 -5.43
C GLY A 178 3.07 -3.50 -4.70
N ALA A 179 1.78 -3.78 -4.61
CA ALA A 179 1.31 -5.00 -3.95
C ALA A 179 1.86 -6.26 -4.64
N VAL A 180 2.16 -7.30 -3.89
CA VAL A 180 2.74 -8.56 -4.39
C VAL A 180 1.97 -9.77 -3.86
N SER A 181 2.06 -10.90 -4.57
CA SER A 181 1.63 -12.19 -4.02
C SER A 181 2.75 -12.76 -3.14
N GLU A 182 2.61 -12.66 -1.82
CA GLU A 182 3.58 -13.25 -0.88
C GLU A 182 3.54 -14.79 -0.99
N LYS A 183 4.70 -15.45 -0.95
CA LYS A 183 4.76 -16.91 -0.84
C LYS A 183 4.35 -17.31 0.57
N GLN A 184 3.47 -18.31 0.67
CA GLN A 184 3.10 -18.95 1.93
C GLN A 184 4.18 -19.92 2.39
#